data_AF-A0A1H9IJD4-F1
#
_entry.id   AF-A0A1H9IJD4-F1
#
_cell.length_a   1.000
_cell.length_b   1.000
_cell.length_c   1.000
_cell.angle_alpha   90.00
_cell.angle_beta   90.00
_cell.angle_gamma   90.00
#
_symmetry.space_group_name_H-M   'P 1'
#
loop_
_entity.id
_entity.type
_entity.pdbx_description
1 polymer ?
#
loop_
_entity_poly.entity_id
_entity_poly.type
_entity_poly.pdbx_seq_one_letter_code
_entity_poly.pdbx_strand_id
1 'polypeptide(L)'
;MHTGKEDRTLSTLLNDLARQTSDLIRQETKLAIAEMSERKSETKRSLTALATGAGLLVVGLIYILDAVVYGLAELLPSDYSPWLAALIVGILTSVIGYMFITMSKSNLAPENLAPRTADSLQRDKNMVEEKLNG
;
A
#
# COMPACT_ATOMS: atom_id res chain seq x y z
N MET A 1 -6.62 1.21 -70.99
CA MET A 1 -5.51 1.15 -70.01
C MET A 1 -5.90 2.01 -68.80
N HIS A 2 -6.69 1.48 -67.87
CA HIS A 2 -7.17 2.18 -66.66
C HIS A 2 -7.20 1.20 -65.48
N THR A 3 -6.08 1.01 -64.79
CA THR A 3 -5.97 0.11 -63.62
C THR A 3 -5.18 0.74 -62.47
N GLY A 4 -5.09 2.08 -62.40
CA GLY A 4 -4.23 2.77 -61.42
C GLY A 4 -4.97 3.58 -60.34
N LYS A 5 -6.31 3.55 -60.29
CA LYS A 5 -7.11 4.39 -59.37
C LYS A 5 -7.72 3.63 -58.19
N GLU A 6 -8.19 2.39 -58.39
CA GLU A 6 -8.87 1.60 -57.33
C GLU A 6 -7.91 1.12 -56.23
N ASP A 7 -6.70 0.69 -56.58
CA ASP A 7 -5.66 0.28 -55.62
C ASP A 7 -5.20 1.45 -54.74
N ARG A 8 -5.24 2.68 -55.28
CA ARG A 8 -4.90 3.90 -54.53
C ARG A 8 -5.96 4.19 -53.48
N THR A 9 -7.25 3.97 -53.77
CA THR A 9 -8.36 4.19 -52.82
C THR A 9 -8.38 3.19 -51.66
N LEU A 10 -8.15 1.90 -51.91
CA LEU A 10 -8.06 0.89 -50.83
C LEU A 10 -6.81 1.12 -49.95
N SER A 11 -5.69 1.48 -50.56
CA SER A 11 -4.47 1.86 -49.84
C SER A 11 -4.69 3.11 -48.99
N THR A 12 -5.43 4.11 -49.49
CA THR A 12 -5.79 5.32 -48.71
C THR A 12 -6.71 4.99 -47.53
N LEU A 13 -7.74 4.16 -47.71
CA LEU A 13 -8.67 3.79 -46.64
C LEU A 13 -8.01 2.98 -45.51
N LEU A 14 -7.11 2.04 -45.85
CA LEU A 14 -6.34 1.30 -44.84
C LEU A 14 -5.36 2.21 -44.09
N ASN A 15 -4.77 3.19 -44.78
CA ASN A 15 -3.88 4.18 -44.17
C ASN A 15 -4.66 5.13 -43.23
N ASP A 16 -5.89 5.49 -43.59
CA ASP A 16 -6.78 6.30 -42.75
C ASP A 16 -7.29 5.52 -41.53
N LEU A 17 -7.64 4.25 -41.69
CA LEU A 17 -8.06 3.39 -40.57
C LEU A 17 -6.89 3.08 -39.61
N ALA A 18 -5.68 2.86 -40.15
CA ALA A 18 -4.47 2.70 -39.35
C ALA A 18 -4.13 3.98 -38.57
N ARG A 19 -4.33 5.16 -39.17
CA ARG A 19 -4.19 6.44 -38.48
C ARG A 19 -5.24 6.61 -37.38
N GLN A 20 -6.52 6.38 -37.67
CA GLN A 20 -7.59 6.48 -36.69
C GLN A 20 -7.41 5.50 -35.53
N THR A 21 -6.98 4.28 -35.80
CA THR A 21 -6.71 3.27 -34.76
C THR A 21 -5.49 3.67 -33.92
N SER A 22 -4.42 4.17 -34.54
CA SER A 22 -3.24 4.68 -33.84
C SER A 22 -3.57 5.90 -32.97
N ASP A 23 -4.42 6.80 -33.46
CA ASP A 23 -4.90 7.97 -32.74
C ASP A 23 -5.79 7.57 -31.56
N LEU A 24 -6.67 6.57 -31.73
CA LEU A 24 -7.52 6.04 -30.66
C LEU A 24 -6.71 5.36 -29.56
N ILE A 25 -5.73 4.52 -29.92
CA ILE A 25 -4.82 3.89 -28.95
C ILE A 25 -4.04 4.97 -28.19
N ARG A 26 -3.52 5.99 -28.88
CA ARG A 26 -2.83 7.12 -28.23
C ARG A 26 -3.75 7.87 -27.27
N GLN A 27 -5.02 8.02 -27.60
CA GLN A 27 -6.00 8.72 -26.77
C GLN A 27 -6.35 7.91 -25.52
N GLU A 28 -6.62 6.61 -25.66
CA GLU A 28 -6.82 5.69 -24.53
C GLU A 28 -5.59 5.63 -23.63
N THR A 29 -4.39 5.58 -24.20
CA THR A 29 -3.14 5.55 -23.41
C THR A 29 -2.97 6.84 -22.60
N LYS A 30 -3.24 8.00 -23.21
CA LYS A 30 -3.21 9.30 -22.51
C LYS A 30 -4.25 9.36 -21.39
N LEU A 31 -5.44 8.84 -21.62
CA LEU A 31 -6.51 8.80 -20.61
C LEU A 31 -6.14 7.85 -19.45
N ALA A 32 -5.64 6.65 -19.74
CA ALA A 32 -5.18 5.70 -18.74
C ALA A 32 -4.02 6.24 -17.91
N ILE A 33 -3.08 6.96 -18.53
CA ILE A 33 -1.99 7.64 -17.80
C ILE A 33 -2.53 8.77 -16.92
N ALA A 34 -3.51 9.54 -17.39
CA ALA A 34 -4.13 10.60 -16.61
C ALA A 34 -4.89 10.07 -15.38
N GLU A 35 -5.71 9.03 -15.54
CA GLU A 35 -6.44 8.40 -14.44
C GLU A 35 -5.49 7.75 -13.43
N MET A 36 -4.42 7.10 -13.90
CA MET A 36 -3.39 6.53 -13.03
C MET A 36 -2.58 7.60 -12.30
N SER A 37 -2.39 8.77 -12.90
CA SER A 37 -1.80 9.96 -12.27
C SER A 37 -2.71 10.51 -11.16
N GLU A 38 -4.02 10.60 -11.42
CA GLU A 38 -5.02 11.07 -10.48
C GLU A 38 -5.12 10.16 -9.25
N ARG A 39 -5.20 8.83 -9.47
CA ARG A 39 -5.16 7.81 -8.41
C ARG A 39 -3.88 7.85 -7.56
N LYS A 40 -2.72 8.17 -8.14
CA LYS A 40 -1.45 8.34 -7.39
C LYS A 40 -1.51 9.56 -6.47
N SER A 41 -2.13 10.65 -6.93
CA SER A 41 -2.28 11.87 -6.12
C SER A 41 -3.17 11.63 -4.89
N GLU A 42 -4.26 10.87 -5.07
CA GLU A 42 -5.17 10.49 -3.99
C GLU A 42 -4.51 9.52 -3.00
N THR A 43 -3.74 8.56 -3.50
CA THR A 43 -2.96 7.63 -2.67
C THR A 43 -1.94 8.39 -1.82
N LYS A 44 -1.23 9.37 -2.40
CA LYS A 44 -0.27 10.22 -1.68
C LYS A 44 -0.95 11.04 -0.60
N ARG A 45 -2.09 11.68 -0.91
CA ARG A 45 -2.86 12.49 0.05
C ARG A 45 -3.40 11.65 1.21
N SER A 46 -3.83 10.42 0.92
CA SER A 46 -4.31 9.48 1.93
C SER A 46 -3.18 9.04 2.86
N LEU A 47 -1.99 8.78 2.31
CA LEU A 47 -0.83 8.39 3.11
C LEU A 47 -0.33 9.54 4.02
N THR A 48 -0.28 10.78 3.52
CA THR A 48 0.07 11.94 4.37
C THR A 48 -0.97 12.19 5.45
N ALA A 49 -2.27 12.08 5.15
CA ALA A 49 -3.31 12.19 6.17
C ALA A 49 -3.19 11.12 7.27
N LEU A 50 -2.93 9.86 6.87
CA LEU A 50 -2.67 8.75 7.79
C LEU A 50 -1.45 9.00 8.67
N ALA A 51 -0.33 9.43 8.08
CA ALA A 51 0.90 9.71 8.81
C ALA A 51 0.71 10.85 9.82
N THR A 52 0.06 11.94 9.41
CA THR A 52 -0.24 13.08 10.30
C THR A 52 -1.20 12.66 11.42
N GLY A 53 -2.26 11.92 11.10
CA GLY A 53 -3.20 11.41 12.09
C GLY A 53 -2.54 10.47 13.10
N ALA A 54 -1.71 9.53 12.63
CA ALA A 54 -0.93 8.65 13.48
C ALA A 54 0.04 9.44 14.38
N GLY A 55 0.71 10.45 13.82
CA GLY A 55 1.59 11.35 14.60
C GLY A 55 0.83 12.08 15.71
N LEU A 56 -0.35 12.63 15.41
CA LEU A 56 -1.21 13.28 16.40
C LEU A 56 -1.67 12.31 17.50
N LEU A 57 -2.00 11.07 17.14
CA LEU A 57 -2.35 10.03 18.13
C LEU A 57 -1.16 9.70 19.05
N VAL A 58 0.06 9.64 18.52
CA VAL A 58 1.27 9.44 19.34
C VAL A 58 1.48 10.60 20.32
N VAL A 59 1.35 11.84 19.86
CA VAL A 59 1.45 13.03 20.73
C VAL A 59 0.37 12.99 21.82
N GLY A 60 -0.87 12.70 21.47
CA GLY A 60 -1.96 12.57 22.43
C GLY A 60 -1.72 11.44 23.45
N LEU A 61 -1.21 10.30 23.00
CA LEU A 61 -0.89 9.17 23.87
C LEU A 61 0.20 9.53 24.89
N ILE A 62 1.21 10.32 24.50
CA ILE A 62 2.24 10.81 25.43
C ILE A 62 1.60 11.62 26.56
N TYR A 63 0.73 12.58 26.23
CA TYR A 63 0.06 13.39 27.25
C TYR A 63 -0.90 12.58 28.14
N ILE A 64 -1.55 11.57 27.59
CA ILE A 64 -2.37 10.64 28.39
C ILE A 64 -1.49 9.85 29.36
N LEU A 65 -0.34 9.33 28.89
CA LEU A 65 0.59 8.62 29.77
C LEU A 65 1.16 9.53 30.85
N ASP A 66 1.52 10.77 30.52
CA ASP A 66 1.93 11.77 31.51
C ASP A 66 0.84 12.00 32.57
N ALA A 67 -0.42 12.15 32.15
CA ALA A 67 -1.55 12.30 33.07
C ALA A 67 -1.71 11.08 33.99
N VAL A 68 -1.51 9.87 33.48
CA VAL A 68 -1.53 8.63 34.28
C VAL A 68 -0.34 8.59 35.25
N VAL A 69 0.84 9.05 34.83
CA VAL A 69 2.03 9.13 35.70
C VAL A 69 1.79 10.10 36.85
N TYR A 70 1.31 11.31 36.57
CA TYR A 70 1.01 12.29 37.62
C TYR A 70 -0.09 11.80 38.55
N GLY A 71 -1.19 11.27 37.98
CA GLY A 71 -2.28 10.70 38.78
C GLY A 71 -1.82 9.56 39.68
N LEU A 72 -0.96 8.66 39.19
CA LEU A 72 -0.38 7.60 40.03
C LEU A 72 0.58 8.16 41.08
N ALA A 73 1.34 9.20 40.76
CA ALA A 73 2.23 9.86 41.72
C ALA A 73 1.46 10.48 42.89
N GLU A 74 0.26 11.03 42.66
CA GLU A 74 -0.62 11.52 43.74
C GLU A 74 -1.19 10.42 44.63
N LEU A 75 -1.32 9.18 44.13
CA LEU A 75 -1.78 8.04 44.90
C LEU A 75 -0.66 7.38 45.74
N LEU A 76 0.61 7.62 45.37
CA LEU A 76 1.74 7.11 46.14
C LEU A 76 1.91 7.88 47.46
N PRO A 77 2.32 7.21 48.55
CA PRO A 77 2.64 7.92 49.79
C PRO A 77 3.70 9.00 49.58
N SER A 78 3.62 10.09 50.33
CA SER A 78 4.48 11.28 50.18
C SER A 78 5.97 11.01 50.32
N ASP A 79 6.35 9.87 50.90
CA ASP A 79 7.74 9.45 51.09
C ASP A 79 8.37 8.87 49.81
N TYR A 80 7.55 8.52 48.81
CA TYR A 80 8.02 7.99 47.54
C TYR A 80 8.32 9.11 46.55
N SER A 81 9.32 8.86 45.69
CA SER A 81 9.71 9.81 44.67
C SER A 81 8.86 9.66 43.40
N PRO A 82 8.43 10.76 42.74
CA PRO A 82 7.52 10.73 41.59
C PRO A 82 8.01 9.88 40.39
N TRP A 83 9.32 9.68 40.26
CA TRP A 83 9.88 8.85 39.17
C TRP A 83 9.42 7.39 39.26
N LEU A 84 9.02 6.90 40.43
CA LEU A 84 8.53 5.53 40.61
C LEU A 84 7.21 5.31 39.86
N ALA A 85 6.32 6.31 39.86
CA ALA A 85 5.08 6.26 39.08
C ALA A 85 5.38 6.16 37.58
N ALA A 86 6.32 6.97 37.08
CA ALA A 86 6.77 6.92 35.70
C ALA A 86 7.35 5.54 35.32
N LEU A 87 8.12 4.93 36.22
CA LEU A 87 8.67 3.59 36.01
C LEU A 87 7.56 2.53 35.93
N ILE A 88 6.58 2.55 36.83
CA ILE A 88 5.48 1.59 36.86
C ILE A 88 4.64 1.70 35.58
N VAL A 89 4.22 2.91 35.21
CA VAL A 89 3.43 3.15 34.00
C VAL A 89 4.24 2.78 32.75
N GLY A 90 5.53 3.11 32.71
CA GLY A 90 6.43 2.77 31.62
C GLY A 90 6.57 1.25 31.42
N ILE A 91 6.72 0.48 32.50
CA ILE A 91 6.78 -0.98 32.45
C ILE A 91 5.46 -1.56 31.95
N LEU A 92 4.33 -1.17 32.54
CA LEU A 92 3.00 -1.67 32.14
C LEU A 92 2.72 -1.39 30.65
N THR A 93 3.00 -0.17 30.20
CA THR A 93 2.76 0.23 28.81
C THR A 93 3.71 -0.50 27.85
N SER A 94 4.97 -0.73 28.25
CA SER A 94 5.93 -1.50 27.45
C SER A 94 5.51 -2.96 27.28
N VAL A 95 4.96 -3.60 28.32
CA VAL A 95 4.43 -4.97 28.24
C VAL A 95 3.25 -5.03 27.27
N ILE A 96 2.32 -4.09 27.36
CA ILE A 96 1.18 -3.99 26.43
C ILE A 96 1.69 -3.80 25.00
N GLY A 97 2.61 -2.85 24.77
CA GLY A 97 3.21 -2.61 23.46
C GLY A 97 3.90 -3.85 22.88
N TYR A 98 4.64 -4.59 23.71
CA TYR A 98 5.27 -5.84 23.31
C TYR A 98 4.23 -6.89 22.87
N MET A 99 3.12 -7.04 23.60
CA MET A 99 2.02 -7.93 23.21
C MET A 99 1.43 -7.55 21.84
N PHE A 100 1.16 -6.26 21.60
CA PHE A 100 0.66 -5.81 20.29
C PHE A 100 1.64 -6.09 19.14
N ILE A 101 2.94 -5.90 19.36
CA ILE A 101 3.98 -6.21 18.36
C ILE A 101 3.95 -7.71 18.03
N THR A 102 3.93 -8.57 19.05
CA THR A 102 3.92 -10.03 18.85
C THR A 102 2.66 -10.50 18.12
N MET A 103 1.49 -9.92 18.41
CA MET A 103 0.24 -10.19 17.68
C MET A 103 0.26 -9.67 16.24
N SER A 104 0.88 -8.51 15.99
CA SER A 104 0.93 -7.94 14.63
C SER A 104 1.82 -8.76 13.70
N LYS A 105 2.89 -9.37 14.25
CA LYS A 105 3.81 -10.22 13.49
C LYS A 105 3.12 -11.46 12.89
N SER A 106 2.10 -12.04 13.55
CA SER A 106 1.38 -13.20 13.00
C SER A 106 0.53 -12.84 11.79
N ASN A 107 0.01 -11.60 11.74
CA ASN A 107 -0.83 -11.14 10.63
C ASN A 107 -0.01 -10.68 9.41
N LEU A 108 1.26 -10.32 9.63
CA LEU A 108 2.21 -9.94 8.58
C LEU A 108 3.12 -11.10 8.13
N ALA A 109 2.87 -12.32 8.63
CA ALA A 109 3.61 -13.49 8.17
C ALA A 109 3.48 -13.61 6.63
N PRO A 110 4.58 -13.80 5.89
CA PRO A 110 4.56 -13.90 4.43
C PRO A 110 3.55 -14.93 3.90
N GLU A 111 3.28 -15.98 4.68
CA GLU A 111 2.31 -17.03 4.38
C GLU A 111 0.86 -16.51 4.31
N ASN A 112 0.53 -15.44 5.03
CA ASN A 112 -0.79 -14.77 4.98
C ASN A 112 -0.84 -13.61 3.96
N LEU A 113 0.32 -13.14 3.50
CA LEU A 113 0.45 -12.03 2.54
C LEU A 113 0.81 -12.49 1.13
N ALA A 114 1.22 -13.74 0.95
CA ALA A 114 1.45 -14.32 -0.36
C ALA A 114 0.10 -14.41 -1.07
N PRO A 115 -0.10 -13.67 -2.18
CA PRO A 115 -1.33 -13.80 -2.94
C PRO A 115 -1.33 -15.22 -3.49
N ARG A 116 -2.44 -15.95 -3.34
CA ARG A 116 -2.60 -17.35 -3.83
C ARG A 116 -2.18 -17.52 -5.30
N THR A 117 -2.14 -16.44 -6.06
CA THR A 117 -1.62 -16.36 -7.43
C THR A 117 -0.11 -16.61 -7.56
N ALA A 118 0.71 -16.26 -6.58
CA ALA A 118 2.15 -16.55 -6.61
C ALA A 118 2.41 -18.08 -6.61
N ASP A 119 1.59 -18.81 -5.86
CA ASP A 119 1.65 -20.27 -5.76
C ASP A 119 1.19 -20.93 -7.07
N SER A 120 0.12 -20.43 -7.69
CA SER A 120 -0.32 -20.92 -9.01
C SER A 120 0.67 -20.61 -10.13
N LEU A 121 1.37 -19.46 -10.08
CA LEU A 121 2.40 -19.10 -11.07
C LEU A 121 3.64 -20.02 -10.98
N GLN A 122 4.05 -20.41 -9.77
CA GLN A 122 5.11 -21.41 -9.61
C GLN A 122 4.67 -22.79 -10.11
N ARG A 123 3.42 -23.16 -9.86
CA ARG A 123 2.85 -24.44 -10.30
C ARG A 123 2.77 -24.56 -11.82
N ASP A 124 2.39 -23.48 -12.50
CA ASP A 124 2.34 -23.41 -13.96
C ASP A 124 3.74 -23.49 -14.58
N LYS A 125 4.74 -22.85 -13.97
CA LYS A 125 6.13 -22.94 -14.44
C LYS A 125 6.65 -24.38 -14.37
N ASN A 126 6.36 -25.08 -13.27
CA ASN A 126 6.78 -26.46 -13.09
C ASN A 126 6.12 -27.40 -14.11
N MET A 127 4.83 -27.18 -14.44
CA MET A 127 4.13 -27.96 -15.48
C MET A 127 4.68 -27.74 -16.89
N VAL A 128 5.19 -26.53 -17.18
CA VAL A 128 5.84 -26.24 -18.47
C VAL A 128 7.22 -26.88 -18.55
N GLU A 129 8.02 -26.83 -17.48
CA GLU A 129 9.33 -27.49 -17.42
C GLU A 129 9.21 -29.02 -17.51
N GLU A 130 8.18 -29.62 -16.90
CA GLU A 130 7.91 -31.06 -17.01
C GLU A 130 7.54 -31.49 -18.44
N LYS A 131 6.78 -30.67 -19.18
CA LYS A 131 6.42 -30.92 -20.58
C LYS A 131 7.56 -30.69 -21.58
N LEU A 132 8.61 -29.97 -21.18
CA LEU A 132 9.79 -29.73 -22.00
C LEU A 132 10.89 -30.78 -21.76
N ASN A 133 10.88 -31.42 -20.58
CA ASN A 133 11.86 -32.43 -20.18
C ASN A 133 11.35 -33.88 -20.28
N GLY A 134 10.09 -34.10 -20.65
CA GLY A 134 9.48 -35.41 -20.93
C GLY A 134 9.05 -35.54 -22.38
#